data_AF-X1GXW8-F1
#
_entry.id   AF-X1GXW8-F1
#
_cell.length_a   1.000
_cell.length_b   1.000
_cell.length_c   1.000
_cell.angle_alpha   90.00
_cell.angle_beta   90.00
_cell.angle_gamma   90.00
#
_symmetry.space_group_name_H-M   'P 1'
#
loop_
_entity.id
_entity.type
_entity.pdbx_description
1 polymer ?
#
loop_
_entity_poly.entity_id
_entity_poly.type
_entity_poly.pdbx_seq_one_letter_code
_entity_poly.pdbx_strand_id
1 'polypeptide(L)'
;MKFIDLSIPIINPEEALFDPPLTQPRIEYSDHDAGAEQMGFIFSRLKPEHLPVGKGWAVESITLGTHSGTHMDAPWHFAPIQDKEIGEKKAMTIDEFPLEWGIGPLIVLDCTDYEEGYVMTPENIDKKLDDISHNL
;
A
#
# COMPACT_ATOMS: atom_id res chain seq x y z
N MET A 1 13.12 -19.51 -8.05
CA MET A 1 11.84 -18.78 -7.82
C MET A 1 12.14 -17.30 -7.97
N LYS A 2 11.38 -16.58 -8.79
CA LYS A 2 11.53 -15.13 -8.97
C LYS A 2 10.41 -14.45 -8.19
N PHE A 3 10.75 -13.52 -7.32
CA PHE A 3 9.79 -12.64 -6.66
C PHE A 3 9.59 -11.40 -7.53
N ILE A 4 8.34 -10.98 -7.70
CA ILE A 4 7.96 -9.75 -8.39
C ILE A 4 7.21 -8.91 -7.37
N ASP A 5 7.70 -7.71 -7.12
CA ASP A 5 7.06 -6.74 -6.25
C ASP A 5 6.18 -5.83 -7.11
N LEU A 6 4.88 -5.79 -6.79
CA LEU A 6 3.90 -4.94 -7.47
C LEU A 6 3.57 -3.69 -6.64
N SER A 7 4.30 -3.47 -5.54
CA SER A 7 4.04 -2.35 -4.64
C SER A 7 4.61 -1.04 -5.16
N ILE A 8 3.88 0.03 -4.85
CA ILE A 8 4.32 1.41 -4.92
C ILE A 8 4.80 1.78 -3.52
N PRO A 9 6.00 2.37 -3.37
CA PRO A 9 6.53 2.71 -2.06
C PRO A 9 5.72 3.83 -1.40
N ILE A 10 5.58 3.77 -0.08
CA ILE A 10 5.16 4.92 0.72
C ILE A 10 6.40 5.79 0.88
N ILE A 11 6.40 6.96 0.26
CA ILE A 11 7.55 7.86 0.20
C ILE A 11 7.09 9.31 0.23
N ASN A 12 7.92 10.20 0.76
CA ASN A 12 7.65 11.63 0.73
C ASN A 12 7.57 12.16 -0.71
N PRO A 13 6.63 13.07 -1.01
CA PRO A 13 6.44 13.62 -2.36
C PRO A 13 7.67 14.40 -2.88
N GLU A 14 8.55 14.86 -2.00
CA GLU A 14 9.83 15.48 -2.36
C GLU A 14 10.84 14.49 -2.97
N GLU A 15 10.73 13.21 -2.67
CA GLU A 15 11.62 12.15 -3.18
C GLU A 15 11.04 11.53 -4.46
N ALA A 16 9.75 11.21 -4.47
CA ALA A 16 9.02 10.76 -5.65
C ALA A 16 7.53 11.03 -5.50
N LEU A 17 6.86 11.40 -6.60
CA LEU A 17 5.43 11.68 -6.61
C LEU A 17 4.65 10.51 -7.21
N PHE A 18 3.99 9.73 -6.35
CA PHE A 18 3.08 8.65 -6.75
C PHE A 18 1.61 8.99 -6.45
N ASP A 19 1.36 9.64 -5.31
CA ASP A 19 0.03 9.91 -4.82
C ASP A 19 -0.51 11.28 -5.30
N PRO A 20 -1.80 11.39 -5.62
CA PRO A 20 -2.43 12.67 -5.89
C PRO A 20 -2.37 13.59 -4.65
N PRO A 21 -2.45 14.93 -4.82
CA PRO A 21 -2.22 15.89 -3.73
C PRO A 21 -3.01 15.66 -2.42
N LEU A 22 -4.20 15.06 -2.51
CA LEU A 22 -5.06 14.80 -1.34
C LEU A 22 -4.67 13.56 -0.53
N THR A 23 -3.85 12.66 -1.09
CA THR A 23 -3.46 11.39 -0.45
C THR A 23 -1.95 11.26 -0.32
N GLN A 24 -1.19 12.35 -0.46
CA GLN A 24 0.26 12.32 -0.25
C GLN A 24 0.59 11.98 1.20
N PRO A 25 1.44 10.96 1.45
CA PRO A 25 1.91 10.64 2.80
C PRO A 25 2.94 11.69 3.26
N ARG A 26 3.13 11.75 4.58
CA ARG A 26 4.23 12.48 5.22
C ARG A 26 4.99 11.52 6.12
N ILE A 27 6.29 11.41 5.88
CA ILE A 27 7.22 10.60 6.67
C ILE A 27 8.23 11.52 7.33
N GLU A 28 8.32 11.46 8.65
CA GLU A 28 9.34 12.12 9.44
C GLU A 28 10.35 11.09 9.92
N TYR A 29 11.59 11.21 9.42
CA TYR A 29 12.69 10.32 9.77
C TYR A 29 13.43 10.83 11.01
N SER A 30 13.60 9.95 12.01
CA SER A 30 14.47 10.15 13.16
C SER A 30 15.64 9.18 13.03
N ASP A 31 16.83 9.71 12.79
CA ASP A 31 18.03 8.90 12.59
C ASP A 31 18.59 8.33 13.91
N HIS A 32 19.71 7.63 13.78
CA HIS A 32 20.39 6.98 14.89
C HIS A 32 21.00 7.94 15.92
N ASP A 33 21.29 9.19 15.56
CA ASP A 33 21.78 10.20 16.49
C ASP A 33 20.63 10.74 17.34
N ALA A 34 19.53 11.14 16.68
CA ALA A 34 18.29 11.49 17.35
C ALA A 34 17.78 10.35 18.25
N GLY A 35 17.90 9.11 17.80
CA GLY A 35 17.59 7.92 18.59
C GLY A 35 18.40 7.78 19.87
N ALA A 36 19.70 8.08 19.83
CA ALA A 36 20.55 8.01 21.02
C ALA A 36 20.11 9.05 22.07
N GLU A 37 19.73 10.24 21.62
CA GLU A 37 19.17 11.30 22.48
C GLU A 37 17.82 10.88 23.09
N GLN A 38 16.91 10.34 22.28
CA GLN A 38 15.62 9.81 22.75
C GLN A 38 15.79 8.71 23.79
N MET A 39 16.70 7.77 23.54
CA MET A 39 17.01 6.71 24.50
C MET A 39 17.57 7.28 25.81
N GLY A 40 18.44 8.30 25.76
CA GLY A 40 18.94 8.98 26.95
C GLY A 40 17.84 9.73 27.73
N PHE A 41 16.85 10.27 27.02
CA PHE A 41 15.67 10.88 27.63
C PHE A 41 14.79 9.84 28.37
N ILE A 42 14.53 8.68 27.75
CA ILE A 42 13.71 7.60 28.33
C ILE A 42 14.46 6.88 29.46
N PHE A 43 15.74 6.59 29.25
CA PHE A 43 16.60 5.84 30.18
C PHE A 43 17.66 6.79 30.74
N SER A 44 17.33 7.52 31.81
CA SER A 44 18.15 8.61 32.36
C SER A 44 19.59 8.28 32.77
N ARG A 45 19.95 6.99 32.90
CA ARG A 45 21.32 6.53 33.18
C ARG A 45 22.09 6.06 31.95
N LEU A 46 21.41 5.93 30.83
CA LEU A 46 22.00 5.53 29.57
C LEU A 46 22.76 6.72 28.98
N LYS A 47 23.97 6.47 28.52
CA LYS A 47 24.82 7.44 27.83
C LYS A 47 25.16 6.88 26.45
N PRO A 48 25.51 7.74 25.47
CA PRO A 48 25.92 7.26 24.16
C PRO A 48 27.06 6.22 24.21
N GLU A 49 28.03 6.37 25.10
CA GLU A 49 29.14 5.41 25.29
C GLU A 49 28.70 4.00 25.72
N HIS A 50 27.49 3.85 26.26
CA HIS A 50 26.91 2.55 26.60
C HIS A 50 26.23 1.89 25.39
N LEU A 51 25.98 2.63 24.32
CA LEU A 51 25.34 2.15 23.10
C LEU A 51 26.39 1.64 22.10
N PRO A 52 26.09 0.59 21.32
CA PRO A 52 26.94 0.17 20.20
C PRO A 52 27.20 1.36 19.27
N VAL A 53 28.48 1.66 19.04
CA VAL A 53 28.96 2.79 18.22
C VAL A 53 28.36 4.16 18.57
N GLY A 54 27.79 4.33 19.77
CA GLY A 54 27.17 5.58 20.19
C GLY A 54 25.79 5.86 19.59
N LYS A 55 25.14 4.88 18.95
CA LYS A 55 23.93 5.07 18.14
C LYS A 55 22.70 4.44 18.80
N GLY A 56 21.55 5.10 18.66
CA GLY A 56 20.24 4.63 19.13
C GLY A 56 19.39 4.01 18.01
N TRP A 57 18.09 3.80 18.29
CA TRP A 57 17.14 3.33 17.28
C TRP A 57 16.92 4.42 16.22
N ALA A 58 16.71 4.02 14.97
CA ALA A 58 16.12 4.90 13.97
C ALA A 58 14.63 4.57 13.88
N VAL A 59 13.78 5.58 13.83
CA VAL A 59 12.32 5.42 13.76
C VAL A 59 11.74 6.43 12.80
N GLU A 60 10.54 6.12 12.32
CA GLU A 60 9.81 6.97 11.39
C GLU A 60 8.43 7.23 11.97
N SER A 61 7.96 8.47 11.84
CA SER A 61 6.56 8.83 12.09
C SER A 61 5.89 9.04 10.73
N ILE A 62 4.81 8.31 10.48
CA ILE A 62 4.07 8.38 9.21
C ILE A 62 2.67 8.95 9.47
N THR A 63 2.29 9.94 8.69
CA THR A 63 0.90 10.37 8.51
C THR A 63 0.49 10.05 7.08
N LEU A 64 -0.56 9.25 6.90
CA LEU A 64 -1.02 8.82 5.58
C LEU A 64 -2.54 8.69 5.52
N GLY A 65 -3.08 8.76 4.30
CA GLY A 65 -4.45 8.32 4.00
C GLY A 65 -4.49 6.82 3.71
N THR A 66 -5.67 6.22 3.82
CA THR A 66 -5.87 4.79 3.47
C THR A 66 -5.78 4.51 1.96
N HIS A 67 -5.70 5.56 1.14
CA HIS A 67 -5.57 5.52 -0.32
C HIS A 67 -4.20 6.03 -0.80
N SER A 68 -3.19 5.94 0.06
CA SER A 68 -1.79 6.25 -0.27
C SER A 68 -1.04 4.98 -0.66
N GLY A 69 -0.21 5.04 -1.71
CA GLY A 69 0.62 3.92 -2.18
C GLY A 69 -0.21 2.72 -2.65
N THR A 70 0.37 1.51 -2.54
CA THR A 70 -0.38 0.27 -2.80
C THR A 70 -1.37 -0.01 -1.67
N HIS A 71 -2.66 0.00 -2.01
CA HIS A 71 -3.76 -0.12 -1.05
C HIS A 71 -4.91 -0.98 -1.61
N MET A 72 -5.93 -1.18 -0.78
CA MET A 72 -7.14 -1.94 -1.11
C MET A 72 -8.38 -1.14 -0.69
N ASP A 73 -9.31 -0.99 -1.63
CA ASP A 73 -10.59 -0.32 -1.39
C ASP A 73 -11.65 -1.33 -0.93
N ALA A 74 -12.21 -1.10 0.25
CA ALA A 74 -13.38 -1.84 0.72
C ALA A 74 -14.67 -1.30 0.07
N PRO A 75 -15.76 -2.09 0.00
CA PRO A 75 -17.05 -1.63 -0.52
C PRO A 75 -17.54 -0.30 0.08
N TRP A 76 -17.26 -0.07 1.36
CA TRP A 76 -17.56 1.19 2.07
C TRP A 76 -16.97 2.45 1.40
N HIS A 77 -15.84 2.32 0.69
CA HIS A 77 -15.24 3.43 -0.07
C HIS A 77 -16.21 3.98 -1.13
N PHE A 78 -16.98 3.11 -1.77
CA PHE A 78 -17.83 3.46 -2.91
C PHE A 78 -19.25 3.84 -2.49
N ALA A 79 -19.83 3.15 -1.50
CA ALA A 79 -21.21 3.38 -1.06
C ALA A 79 -21.44 2.88 0.38
N PRO A 80 -22.43 3.43 1.11
CA PRO A 80 -22.78 2.93 2.44
C PRO A 80 -23.50 1.58 2.43
N ILE A 81 -23.99 1.17 1.25
CA ILE A 81 -24.81 -0.01 1.01
C ILE A 81 -24.21 -0.80 -0.17
N GLN A 82 -24.16 -2.11 -0.06
CA GLN A 82 -23.69 -3.04 -1.09
C GLN A 82 -24.78 -4.09 -1.43
N ASP A 83 -24.55 -4.87 -2.49
CA ASP A 83 -25.40 -6.00 -2.90
C ASP A 83 -26.87 -5.64 -3.16
N LYS A 84 -27.11 -4.39 -3.63
CA LYS A 84 -28.45 -3.85 -3.86
C LYS A 84 -29.35 -4.75 -4.73
N GLU A 85 -28.78 -5.43 -5.72
CA GLU A 85 -29.51 -6.27 -6.65
C GLU A 85 -29.87 -7.67 -6.10
N ILE A 86 -29.20 -8.12 -5.04
CA ILE A 86 -29.31 -9.52 -4.56
C ILE A 86 -29.70 -9.64 -3.08
N GLY A 87 -29.62 -8.57 -2.30
CA GLY A 87 -29.94 -8.62 -0.88
C GLY A 87 -29.23 -7.51 -0.11
N GLU A 88 -29.67 -6.27 -0.35
CA GLU A 88 -29.13 -5.04 0.22
C GLU A 88 -28.61 -5.19 1.66
N LYS A 89 -27.34 -4.84 1.88
CA LYS A 89 -26.72 -4.81 3.22
C LYS A 89 -25.78 -3.62 3.34
N LYS A 90 -25.42 -3.29 4.58
CA LYS A 90 -24.36 -2.30 4.85
C LYS A 90 -23.08 -2.71 4.12
N ALA A 91 -22.42 -1.74 3.50
CA ALA A 91 -21.14 -1.96 2.84
C ALA A 91 -20.06 -2.32 3.87
N MET A 92 -19.25 -3.32 3.54
CA MET A 92 -18.16 -3.78 4.41
C MET A 92 -17.08 -2.71 4.54
N THR A 93 -16.64 -2.42 5.76
CA THR A 93 -15.38 -1.72 6.01
C THR A 93 -14.20 -2.69 5.83
N ILE A 94 -12.98 -2.17 5.71
CA ILE A 94 -11.81 -3.00 5.36
C ILE A 94 -11.50 -4.06 6.43
N ASP A 95 -11.82 -3.79 7.69
CA ASP A 95 -11.68 -4.73 8.82
C ASP A 95 -12.72 -5.86 8.81
N GLU A 96 -13.79 -5.72 8.02
CA GLU A 96 -14.81 -6.74 7.81
C GLU A 96 -14.54 -7.60 6.54
N PHE A 97 -13.53 -7.23 5.74
CA PHE A 97 -13.20 -7.93 4.50
C PHE A 97 -12.62 -9.33 4.80
N PRO A 98 -13.17 -10.43 4.24
CA PRO A 98 -12.64 -11.77 4.46
C PRO A 98 -11.24 -11.93 3.86
N LEU A 99 -10.23 -12.21 4.69
CA LEU A 99 -8.83 -12.30 4.25
C LEU A 99 -8.63 -13.42 3.21
N GLU A 100 -9.40 -14.50 3.28
CA GLU A 100 -9.36 -15.59 2.31
C GLU A 100 -9.71 -15.14 0.89
N TRP A 101 -10.42 -14.03 0.70
CA TRP A 101 -10.69 -13.48 -0.64
C TRP A 101 -9.47 -12.77 -1.23
N GLY A 102 -8.54 -12.33 -0.38
CA GLY A 102 -7.27 -11.70 -0.80
C GLY A 102 -6.14 -12.70 -1.06
N ILE A 103 -6.38 -14.01 -0.94
CA ILE A 103 -5.35 -15.05 -1.08
C ILE A 103 -5.81 -16.08 -2.11
N GLY A 104 -5.14 -16.13 -3.25
CA GLY A 104 -5.46 -17.09 -4.30
C GLY A 104 -4.49 -17.04 -5.48
N PRO A 105 -4.73 -17.88 -6.51
CA PRO A 105 -4.06 -17.74 -7.79
C PRO A 105 -4.28 -16.34 -8.38
N LEU A 106 -3.24 -15.79 -8.99
CA LEU A 106 -3.28 -14.48 -9.65
C LEU A 106 -2.76 -14.63 -11.07
N ILE A 107 -3.42 -13.96 -12.01
CA ILE A 107 -2.95 -13.78 -13.39
C ILE A 107 -2.62 -12.31 -13.60
N VAL A 108 -1.64 -12.04 -14.46
CA VAL A 108 -1.27 -10.68 -14.88
C VAL A 108 -1.60 -10.56 -16.36
N LEU A 109 -2.52 -9.65 -16.69
CA LEU A 109 -2.78 -9.26 -18.08
C LEU A 109 -1.87 -8.07 -18.40
N ASP A 110 -0.91 -8.29 -19.31
CA ASP A 110 -0.01 -7.22 -19.74
C ASP A 110 -0.73 -6.29 -20.73
N CYS A 111 -0.95 -5.04 -20.32
CA CYS A 111 -1.62 -4.00 -21.09
C CYS A 111 -0.67 -2.87 -21.54
N THR A 112 0.64 -3.12 -21.50
CA THR A 112 1.66 -2.11 -21.87
C THR A 112 1.67 -1.75 -23.36
N ASP A 113 0.94 -2.49 -24.19
CA ASP A 113 0.71 -2.25 -25.61
C ASP A 113 -0.44 -1.27 -25.91
N TYR A 114 -1.23 -0.88 -24.91
CA TYR A 114 -2.31 0.10 -25.06
C TYR A 114 -1.85 1.53 -24.79
N GLU A 115 -2.52 2.48 -25.44
CA GLU A 115 -2.29 3.92 -25.23
C GLU A 115 -2.80 4.38 -23.85
N GLU A 116 -2.18 5.43 -23.31
CA GLU A 116 -2.63 6.05 -22.06
C GLU A 116 -4.09 6.51 -22.17
N GLY A 117 -4.91 6.14 -21.18
CA GLY A 117 -6.33 6.48 -21.16
C GLY A 117 -7.21 5.57 -22.03
N TYR A 118 -6.66 4.52 -22.64
CA TYR A 118 -7.47 3.50 -23.31
C TYR A 118 -8.44 2.82 -22.34
N VAL A 119 -9.72 2.75 -22.73
CA VAL A 119 -10.75 2.08 -21.94
C VAL A 119 -10.87 0.64 -22.41
N MET A 120 -10.44 -0.30 -21.58
CA MET A 120 -10.55 -1.73 -21.88
C MET A 120 -12.00 -2.19 -21.99
N THR A 121 -12.27 -2.99 -23.01
CA THR A 121 -13.54 -3.69 -23.24
C THR A 121 -13.43 -5.16 -22.81
N PRO A 122 -14.57 -5.87 -22.62
CA PRO A 122 -14.56 -7.31 -22.39
C PRO A 122 -13.76 -8.11 -23.44
N GLU A 123 -13.86 -7.74 -24.72
CA GLU A 123 -13.13 -8.41 -25.80
C GLU A 123 -11.60 -8.23 -25.69
N ASN A 124 -11.12 -7.13 -25.09
CA ASN A 124 -9.70 -6.98 -24.80
C ASN A 124 -9.25 -7.96 -23.72
N ILE A 125 -10.06 -8.17 -22.69
CA ILE A 125 -9.77 -9.11 -21.60
C ILE A 125 -9.72 -10.53 -22.17
N ASP A 126 -10.73 -10.93 -22.94
CA ASP A 126 -10.80 -12.24 -23.58
C ASP A 126 -9.55 -12.52 -24.43
N LYS A 127 -9.15 -11.55 -25.26
CA LYS A 127 -7.93 -11.67 -26.07
C LYS A 127 -6.67 -11.84 -25.20
N LYS A 128 -6.52 -11.04 -24.14
CA LYS A 128 -5.36 -11.13 -23.24
C LYS A 128 -5.31 -12.47 -22.50
N LEU A 129 -6.46 -13.04 -22.17
CA LEU A 129 -6.57 -14.39 -21.56
C LEU A 129 -6.18 -15.49 -22.56
N ASP A 130 -6.64 -15.39 -23.80
CA ASP A 130 -6.27 -16.31 -24.89
C ASP A 130 -4.76 -16.30 -25.14
N ASP A 131 -4.14 -15.11 -25.16
CA ASP A 131 -2.69 -14.93 -25.37
C ASP A 131 -1.85 -15.65 -24.30
N ILE A 132 -2.37 -15.81 -23.08
CA ILE A 132 -1.73 -16.56 -21.99
C ILE A 132 -2.30 -17.99 -21.81
N SER A 133 -3.18 -18.43 -22.72
CA SER A 133 -3.85 -19.74 -22.67
C SER A 133 -4.54 -20.02 -21.33
N HIS A 134 -5.18 -19.00 -20.75
CA HIS A 134 -5.87 -19.09 -19.47
C HIS A 134 -7.38 -19.03 -19.63
N ASN A 135 -8.11 -19.81 -18.81
CA ASN A 135 -9.57 -19.78 -18.75
C ASN A 135 -9.99 -19.44 -17.31
N LEU A 136 -10.92 -18.50 -17.16
CA LEU A 136 -11.45 -18.04 -15.87
C LEU A 136 -12.51 -18.98 -15.30
#